data_AF-A0A8J3I6B0-F1
#
_entry.id   AF-A0A8J3I6B0-F1
#
_cell.length_a   1.000
_cell.length_b   1.000
_cell.length_c   1.000
_cell.angle_alpha   90.00
_cell.angle_beta   90.00
_cell.angle_gamma   90.00
#
_symmetry.space_group_name_H-M   'P 1'
#
loop_
_entity.id
_entity.type
_entity.pdbx_description
1 polymer ?
#
loop_
_entity_poly.entity_id
_entity_poly.type
_entity_poly.pdbx_seq_one_letter_code
_entity_poly.pdbx_strand_id
1 'polypeptide(L)'
;MMRVIISEVSRNSDLSEAAKSLVQRIVGFLERYLRIQSEKGAIRDDIDFALVAQFFAGSLMGFVVRRFLVGDLSLAHYSHEEIALVLTRTMLDGINPH
;
A
#
# COMPACT_ATOMS: atom_id res chain seq x y z
N MET A 1 20.17 1.35 -0.43
CA MET A 1 19.47 2.44 -1.14
C MET A 1 18.15 2.82 -0.48
N MET A 2 17.17 1.91 -0.34
CA MET A 2 15.86 2.24 0.27
C MET A 2 15.94 2.93 1.65
N ARG A 3 16.79 2.44 2.57
CA ARG A 3 16.99 3.09 3.88
C ARG A 3 17.46 4.55 3.79
N VAL A 4 18.35 4.84 2.82
CA VAL A 4 18.89 6.18 2.59
C VAL A 4 17.78 7.09 2.08
N ILE A 5 17.04 6.64 1.05
CA ILE A 5 15.93 7.39 0.46
C ILE A 5 14.86 7.72 1.53
N ILE A 6 14.44 6.74 2.32
CA ILE A 6 13.42 6.96 3.38
C ILE A 6 13.94 7.93 4.44
N SER A 7 15.21 7.80 4.85
CA SER A 7 15.82 8.72 5.80
C SER A 7 15.94 10.14 5.22
N GLU A 8 16.27 10.31 3.95
CA GLU A 8 16.37 11.61 3.29
C GLU A 8 15.01 12.29 3.13
N VAL A 9 13.97 11.53 2.75
CA VAL A 9 12.58 12.00 2.69
C VAL A 9 12.11 12.57 4.02
N SER A 10 12.60 12.04 5.16
CA SER A 10 12.26 12.56 6.49
C SER A 10 12.96 13.87 6.86
N ARG A 11 14.08 14.20 6.20
CA ARG A 11 14.95 15.33 6.53
C ARG A 11 14.88 16.48 5.52
N ASN A 12 14.43 16.21 4.30
CA ASN A 12 14.35 17.18 3.21
C ASN A 12 12.87 17.45 2.87
N SER A 13 12.43 18.71 3.01
CA SER A 13 11.04 19.13 2.78
C SER A 13 10.56 18.83 1.37
N ASP A 14 11.39 19.07 0.37
CA ASP A 14 11.02 18.93 -1.05
C ASP A 14 10.82 17.45 -1.40
N LEU A 15 11.71 16.59 -0.88
CA LEU A 15 11.56 15.13 -1.02
C LEU A 15 10.35 14.60 -0.23
N SER A 16 10.05 15.21 0.92
CA SER A 16 8.86 14.88 1.70
C SER A 16 7.57 15.20 0.94
N GLU A 17 7.48 16.36 0.29
CA GLU A 17 6.34 16.75 -0.53
C GLU A 17 6.18 15.86 -1.76
N ALA A 18 7.29 15.55 -2.44
CA ALA A 18 7.28 14.61 -3.56
C ALA A 18 6.78 13.22 -3.13
N ALA A 19 7.24 12.72 -1.98
CA ALA A 19 6.78 11.44 -1.43
C ALA A 19 5.29 11.47 -1.06
N LYS A 20 4.81 12.54 -0.42
CA LYS A 20 3.37 12.73 -0.11
C LYS A 20 2.52 12.72 -1.38
N SER A 21 2.94 13.46 -2.41
CA SER A 21 2.26 13.52 -3.70
C SER A 21 2.20 12.15 -4.37
N LEU A 22 3.30 11.39 -4.33
CA LEU A 22 3.32 10.02 -4.86
C LEU A 22 2.33 9.11 -4.11
N VAL A 23 2.32 9.14 -2.78
CA VAL A 23 1.39 8.35 -1.96
C VAL A 23 -0.07 8.71 -2.28
N GLN A 24 -0.37 10.00 -2.37
CA GLN A 24 -1.71 10.48 -2.73
C GLN A 24 -2.15 9.98 -4.12
N ARG A 25 -1.24 9.97 -5.11
CA ARG A 25 -1.52 9.43 -6.44
C ARG A 25 -1.79 7.93 -6.42
N ILE A 26 -1.02 7.16 -5.65
CA ILE A 26 -1.22 5.71 -5.52
C ILE A 26 -2.57 5.41 -4.88
N VAL A 27 -2.89 6.08 -3.77
CA VAL A 27 -4.18 5.91 -3.09
C VAL A 27 -5.33 6.30 -4.03
N GLY A 28 -5.26 7.46 -4.69
CA GLY A 28 -6.30 7.90 -5.61
C GLY A 28 -6.47 6.97 -6.82
N PHE A 29 -5.38 6.38 -7.31
CA PHE A 29 -5.46 5.35 -8.35
C PHE A 29 -6.20 4.10 -7.85
N LEU A 30 -5.84 3.58 -6.68
CA LEU A 30 -6.45 2.40 -6.09
C LEU A 30 -7.94 2.61 -5.81
N GLU A 31 -8.32 3.75 -5.26
CA GLU A 31 -9.73 4.08 -5.02
C GLU A 31 -10.53 4.05 -6.32
N ARG A 32 -10.03 4.73 -7.37
CA ARG A 32 -10.69 4.73 -8.69
C ARG A 32 -10.77 3.34 -9.29
N TYR A 33 -9.69 2.56 -9.17
CA TYR A 33 -9.67 1.19 -9.64
C TYR A 33 -10.73 0.33 -8.95
N LEU A 34 -10.82 0.40 -7.62
CA LEU A 34 -11.81 -0.34 -6.84
C LEU A 34 -13.24 0.06 -7.24
N ARG A 35 -13.52 1.36 -7.37
CA ARG A 35 -14.81 1.86 -7.84
C ARG A 35 -15.19 1.28 -9.20
N ILE A 36 -14.28 1.31 -10.18
CA ILE A 36 -14.50 0.73 -11.51
C ILE A 36 -14.77 -0.79 -11.43
N GLN A 37 -14.11 -1.51 -10.54
CA GLN A 37 -14.34 -2.95 -10.38
C GLN A 37 -15.68 -3.23 -9.70
N SER A 38 -16.11 -2.38 -8.76
CA SER A 38 -17.43 -2.49 -8.13
C SER A 38 -18.54 -2.22 -9.14
N GLU A 39 -18.40 -1.19 -9.98
CA GLU A 39 -19.34 -0.89 -11.08
C GLU A 39 -19.48 -2.05 -12.08
N LYS A 40 -18.43 -2.88 -12.22
CA LYS A 40 -18.43 -4.10 -13.05
C LYS A 40 -18.99 -5.33 -12.32
N GLY A 41 -19.34 -5.22 -11.05
CA GLY A 41 -19.75 -6.35 -10.20
C GLY A 41 -18.61 -7.31 -9.85
N ALA A 42 -17.35 -6.91 -10.05
CA ALA A 42 -16.19 -7.77 -9.78
C ALA A 42 -15.77 -7.75 -8.29
N ILE A 43 -16.18 -6.73 -7.53
CA ILE A 43 -15.99 -6.62 -6.09
C ILE A 43 -17.28 -6.09 -5.46
N ARG A 44 -17.47 -6.32 -4.16
CA ARG A 44 -18.65 -5.84 -3.42
C ARG A 44 -18.76 -4.31 -3.43
N ASP A 45 -19.98 -3.79 -3.38
CA ASP A 45 -20.32 -2.37 -3.47
C ASP A 45 -20.57 -1.70 -2.11
N ASP A 46 -20.63 -2.48 -1.03
CA ASP A 46 -20.87 -2.06 0.34
C ASP A 46 -19.61 -1.63 1.12
N ILE A 47 -18.53 -1.28 0.40
CA ILE A 47 -17.25 -0.87 0.99
C ILE A 47 -16.90 0.59 0.76
N ASP A 48 -16.20 1.16 1.74
CA ASP A 48 -15.51 2.43 1.57
C ASP A 48 -14.22 2.22 0.76
N PHE A 49 -14.30 2.49 -0.55
CA PHE A 49 -13.16 2.35 -1.47
C PHE A 49 -11.96 3.22 -1.08
N ALA A 50 -12.19 4.40 -0.50
CA ALA A 50 -11.11 5.29 -0.09
C ALA A 50 -10.37 4.71 1.12
N LEU A 51 -11.10 4.19 2.09
CA LEU A 51 -10.52 3.52 3.26
C LEU A 51 -9.76 2.26 2.85
N VAL A 52 -10.30 1.44 1.96
CA VAL A 52 -9.64 0.23 1.46
C VAL A 52 -8.36 0.57 0.68
N ALA A 53 -8.38 1.60 -0.16
CA ALA A 53 -7.20 2.07 -0.87
C ALA A 53 -6.10 2.57 0.07
N GLN A 54 -6.48 3.34 1.10
CA GLN A 54 -5.56 3.79 2.16
C GLN A 54 -4.97 2.62 2.94
N PHE A 55 -5.81 1.65 3.32
CA PHE A 55 -5.36 0.46 4.02
C PHE A 55 -4.34 -0.34 3.21
N PHE A 56 -4.61 -0.55 1.92
CA PHE A 56 -3.71 -1.30 1.05
C PHE A 56 -2.37 -0.58 0.83
N ALA A 57 -2.41 0.70 0.45
CA ALA A 57 -1.20 1.49 0.23
C ALA A 57 -0.38 1.67 1.53
N GLY A 58 -1.07 1.92 2.65
CA GLY A 58 -0.45 2.06 3.96
C GLY A 58 0.20 0.77 4.44
N SER A 59 -0.44 -0.38 4.20
CA SER A 59 0.12 -1.69 4.55
C SER A 59 1.40 -1.97 3.76
N LEU A 60 1.39 -1.77 2.44
CA LEU A 60 2.58 -1.88 1.59
C LEU A 60 3.74 -1.00 2.10
N MET A 61 3.44 0.28 2.37
CA MET A 61 4.45 1.21 2.89
C MET A 61 4.97 0.78 4.28
N GLY A 62 4.08 0.28 5.14
CA GLY A 62 4.44 -0.24 6.46
C GLY A 62 5.44 -1.39 6.40
N PHE A 63 5.25 -2.34 5.48
CA PHE A 63 6.21 -3.43 5.26
C PHE A 63 7.56 -2.92 4.78
N VAL A 64 7.56 -1.97 3.84
CA VAL A 64 8.79 -1.34 3.32
C VAL A 64 9.55 -0.64 4.45
N VAL A 65 8.87 0.18 5.25
CA VAL A 65 9.49 0.90 6.38
C VAL A 65 10.01 -0.07 7.43
N ARG A 66 9.22 -1.07 7.84
CA ARG A 66 9.65 -2.06 8.85
C ARG A 66 10.87 -2.86 8.37
N ARG A 67 10.89 -3.27 7.10
CA ARG A 67 12.00 -4.04 6.54
C ARG A 67 13.28 -3.21 6.38
N PHE A 68 13.17 -2.00 5.80
CA PHE A 68 14.36 -1.25 5.40
C PHE A 68 14.83 -0.19 6.41
N LEU A 69 13.92 0.37 7.21
CA LEU A 69 14.24 1.40 8.19
C LEU A 69 14.40 0.82 9.59
N VAL A 70 13.44 0.01 10.03
CA VAL A 70 13.45 -0.59 11.37
C VAL A 70 14.38 -1.80 11.45
N GLY A 71 14.59 -2.50 10.33
CA GLY A 71 15.42 -3.71 10.30
C GLY A 71 14.74 -4.91 10.96
N ASP A 72 13.42 -5.01 10.81
CA ASP A 72 12.60 -6.05 11.43
C ASP A 72 12.98 -7.45 10.91
N LEU A 73 13.65 -8.24 11.76
CA LEU A 73 14.10 -9.60 11.43
C LEU A 73 12.95 -10.58 11.19
N SER A 74 11.76 -10.31 11.72
CA SER A 74 10.58 -11.15 11.45
C SER A 74 10.17 -11.08 9.98
N LEU A 75 10.49 -9.98 9.28
CA LEU A 75 10.21 -9.79 7.87
C LEU A 75 11.36 -10.23 6.96
N ALA A 76 12.56 -10.45 7.51
CA ALA A 76 13.76 -10.75 6.73
C ALA A 76 13.67 -12.09 5.98
N HIS A 77 12.93 -13.05 6.54
CA HIS A 77 12.77 -14.40 5.98
C HIS A 77 11.77 -14.46 4.82
N TYR A 78 10.90 -13.46 4.68
CA TYR A 78 9.95 -13.39 3.56
C TYR A 78 10.60 -12.68 2.38
N SER A 79 10.37 -13.18 1.17
CA SER A 79 10.68 -12.49 -0.08
C SER A 79 9.72 -11.31 -0.29
N HIS A 80 10.08 -10.40 -1.21
CA HIS A 80 9.17 -9.32 -1.62
C HIS A 80 7.89 -9.87 -2.25
N GLU A 81 8.00 -10.97 -2.99
CA GLU A 81 6.86 -11.62 -3.64
C GLU A 81 5.89 -12.21 -2.63
N GLU A 82 6.37 -12.89 -1.59
CA GLU A 82 5.52 -13.43 -0.52
C GLU A 82 4.76 -12.33 0.21
N ILE A 83 5.42 -11.21 0.53
CA ILE A 83 4.76 -10.07 1.18
C ILE A 83 3.67 -9.49 0.27
N ALA A 84 3.98 -9.29 -1.02
CA ALA A 84 3.02 -8.77 -1.98
C ALA A 84 1.82 -9.72 -2.16
N LEU A 85 2.08 -11.02 -2.23
CA LEU A 85 1.06 -12.05 -2.37
C LEU A 85 0.13 -12.10 -1.17
N VAL A 86 0.66 -12.08 0.05
CA VAL A 86 -0.13 -12.07 1.28
C VAL A 86 -1.03 -10.84 1.33
N LEU A 87 -0.47 -9.65 1.12
CA LEU A 87 -1.23 -8.40 1.10
C LEU A 87 -2.36 -8.42 0.08
N THR A 88 -2.05 -8.88 -1.14
CA THR A 88 -3.03 -8.94 -2.22
C THR A 88 -4.13 -9.94 -1.90
N ARG A 89 -3.80 -11.13 -1.40
CA ARG A 89 -4.81 -12.13 -0.99
C ARG A 89 -5.69 -11.62 0.13
N THR A 90 -5.11 -11.09 1.21
CA THR A 90 -5.87 -10.53 2.33
C THR A 90 -6.81 -9.41 1.88
N MET A 91 -6.38 -8.57 0.94
CA MET A 91 -7.23 -7.54 0.36
C MET A 91 -8.35 -8.14 -0.49
N LEU A 92 -8.01 -9.05 -1.43
CA LEU A 92 -8.97 -9.67 -2.34
C LEU A 92 -10.05 -10.44 -1.59
N ASP A 93 -9.67 -11.23 -0.59
CA ASP A 93 -10.60 -11.98 0.26
C ASP A 93 -11.58 -11.04 0.99
N GLY A 94 -11.13 -9.83 1.33
CA GLY A 94 -11.95 -8.82 1.99
C GLY A 94 -12.89 -8.01 1.08
N ILE A 95 -12.67 -8.03 -0.24
CA ILE A 95 -13.47 -7.24 -1.22
C ILE A 95 -14.22 -8.11 -2.23
N ASN A 96 -14.00 -9.43 -2.22
CA ASN A 96 -14.67 -10.34 -3.14
C ASN A 96 -16.20 -10.25 -2.96
N PRO A 97 -17.00 -10.36 -4.04
CA PRO A 97 -18.44 -10.53 -3.91
C PRO A 97 -18.70 -11.83 -3.15
N HIS A 98 -19.53 -11.78 -2.10
CA HIS A 98 -19.94 -12.97 -1.35
C HIS A 98 -20.69 -13.97 -2.23
#